data_AF-A0A9E5LI09-F1
#
_entry.id   AF-A0A9E5LI09-F1
#
_cell.length_a   1.000
_cell.length_b   1.000
_cell.length_c   1.000
_cell.angle_alpha   90.00
_cell.angle_beta   90.00
_cell.angle_gamma   90.00
#
_symmetry.space_group_name_H-M   'P 1'
#
loop_
_entity.id
_entity.type
_entity.pdbx_description
1 polymer ?
#
loop_
_entity_poly.entity_id
_entity_poly.type
_entity_poly.pdbx_seq_one_letter_code
_entity_poly.pdbx_strand_id
1 'polypeptide(L)'
;KLLSLTPDRIALFGYAHVPWMARRQKMIDPTALPNPKARLRLFQIAQHIFNADGYQSICIDHFALTNDPMTLASRTGTLFRNFQGYTTDQSKVLIGVGASAISKFPQG
;
A
#
# COMPACT_ATOMS: atom_id res chain seq x y z
N LYS A 1 -11.14 10.80 12.13
CA LYS A 1 -9.74 11.22 12.40
C LYS A 1 -8.86 9.97 12.29
N LEU A 2 -8.19 9.74 11.16
CA LEU A 2 -7.31 8.56 10.99
C LEU A 2 -6.06 8.70 11.87
N LEU A 3 -5.43 9.87 11.82
CA LEU A 3 -4.19 10.15 12.55
C LEU A 3 -4.35 10.14 14.07
N SER A 4 -5.56 10.34 14.60
CA SER A 4 -5.80 10.18 16.03
C SER A 4 -5.74 8.73 16.50
N LEU A 5 -5.70 7.75 15.59
CA LEU A 5 -5.44 6.35 15.92
C LEU A 5 -3.93 6.05 16.01
N THR A 6 -3.09 7.02 15.62
CA THR A 6 -1.62 6.92 15.65
C THR A 6 -1.09 5.59 15.11
N PRO A 7 -1.46 5.17 13.87
CA PRO A 7 -0.99 3.91 13.33
C PRO A 7 0.51 3.96 13.03
N ASP A 8 1.25 2.87 13.20
CA ASP A 8 2.67 2.85 12.84
C ASP A 8 2.89 2.94 11.31
N ARG A 9 1.95 2.38 10.55
CA ARG A 9 2.00 2.25 9.08
C ARG A 9 0.64 2.51 8.45
N ILE A 10 0.64 3.07 7.24
CA ILE A 10 -0.55 3.38 6.46
C ILE A 10 -0.37 2.82 5.04
N ALA A 11 -1.38 2.11 4.55
CA ALA A 11 -1.49 1.76 3.13
C ALA A 11 -2.67 2.53 2.51
N LEU A 12 -2.37 3.40 1.55
CA LEU A 12 -3.32 4.29 0.88
C LEU A 12 -3.56 3.84 -0.56
N PHE A 13 -4.56 2.99 -0.77
CA PHE A 13 -4.89 2.48 -2.10
C PHE A 13 -5.82 3.41 -2.88
N GLY A 14 -5.49 3.61 -4.15
CA GLY A 14 -6.47 4.13 -5.10
C GLY A 14 -7.54 3.08 -5.38
N TYR A 15 -8.82 3.45 -5.27
CA TYR A 15 -9.92 2.54 -5.58
C TYR A 15 -9.84 2.02 -7.02
N ALA A 16 -9.85 0.69 -7.17
CA ALA A 16 -9.88 0.00 -8.45
C ALA A 16 -11.32 -0.41 -8.79
N HIS A 17 -11.88 0.24 -9.81
CA HIS A 17 -13.23 -0.04 -10.30
C HIS A 17 -13.17 -1.03 -11.46
N VAL A 18 -13.47 -2.31 -11.17
CA VAL A 18 -13.40 -3.48 -12.04
C VAL A 18 -14.68 -4.32 -11.97
N PRO A 19 -15.87 -3.76 -12.30
CA PRO A 19 -17.17 -4.44 -12.10
C PRO A 19 -17.37 -5.73 -12.91
N TRP A 20 -16.53 -5.97 -13.93
CA TRP A 20 -16.48 -7.24 -14.67
C TRP A 20 -15.91 -8.39 -13.83
N MET A 21 -14.96 -8.08 -12.92
CA MET A 21 -14.35 -9.03 -12.01
C MET A 21 -15.09 -9.05 -10.65
N ALA A 22 -15.42 -7.88 -10.11
CA ALA A 22 -16.09 -7.74 -8.82
C ALA A 22 -17.52 -7.20 -9.01
N ARG A 23 -18.46 -8.11 -9.31
CA ARG A 23 -19.87 -7.75 -9.67
C ARG A 23 -20.56 -6.78 -8.71
N ARG A 24 -20.23 -6.82 -7.41
CA ARG A 24 -20.78 -5.91 -6.38
C ARG A 24 -20.50 -4.44 -6.69
N GLN A 25 -19.42 -4.13 -7.41
CA GLN A 25 -19.07 -2.76 -7.77
C GLN A 25 -20.04 -2.14 -8.79
N LYS A 26 -20.91 -2.93 -9.46
CA LYS A 26 -21.96 -2.41 -10.35
C LYS A 26 -22.96 -1.49 -9.65
N MET A 27 -23.05 -1.56 -8.32
CA MET A 27 -23.93 -0.69 -7.52
C MET A 27 -23.36 0.70 -7.28
N ILE A 28 -22.08 0.93 -7.61
CA ILE A 28 -21.44 2.23 -7.47
C ILE A 28 -21.66 3.00 -8.77
N ASP A 29 -22.21 4.20 -8.67
CA ASP A 29 -22.34 5.12 -9.80
C ASP A 29 -20.94 5.52 -10.32
N PRO A 30 -20.57 5.18 -11.57
CA PRO A 30 -19.26 5.52 -12.12
C PRO A 30 -19.04 7.03 -12.26
N THR A 31 -20.11 7.81 -12.39
CA THR A 31 -20.02 9.28 -12.54
C THR A 31 -19.65 9.97 -11.23
N ALA A 32 -19.91 9.32 -10.09
CA ALA A 32 -19.50 9.77 -8.77
C ALA A 32 -18.02 9.48 -8.47
N LEU A 33 -17.34 8.69 -9.31
CA LEU A 33 -15.94 8.34 -9.09
C LEU A 33 -14.99 9.47 -9.51
N PRO A 34 -13.92 9.73 -8.74
CA PRO A 34 -12.93 10.71 -9.13
C PRO A 34 -12.22 10.28 -10.42
N ASN A 35 -12.12 11.22 -11.36
CA ASN A 35 -11.30 11.03 -12.55
C ASN A 35 -9.79 10.87 -12.19
N PRO A 36 -8.93 10.45 -13.13
CA PRO A 36 -7.51 10.23 -12.83
C PRO A 36 -6.78 11.44 -12.22
N LYS A 37 -7.07 12.66 -12.67
CA LYS A 37 -6.47 13.89 -12.12
C LYS A 37 -6.93 14.15 -10.69
N ALA A 38 -8.21 13.94 -10.40
CA ALA A 38 -8.76 14.06 -9.05
C ALA A 38 -8.18 13.00 -8.10
N ARG A 39 -8.00 11.75 -8.58
CA ARG A 39 -7.34 10.68 -7.81
C ARG A 39 -5.90 11.04 -7.44
N LEU A 40 -5.13 11.57 -8.39
CA LEU A 40 -3.77 12.03 -8.12
C LEU A 40 -3.75 13.17 -7.10
N ARG A 41 -4.66 14.14 -7.23
CA ARG A 41 -4.79 15.24 -6.27
C ARG A 41 -5.12 14.73 -4.87
N LEU A 42 -6.05 13.78 -4.73
CA LEU A 42 -6.40 13.17 -3.44
C LEU A 42 -5.19 12.46 -2.82
N PHE A 43 -4.41 11.73 -3.62
CA PHE A 43 -3.18 11.10 -3.16
C PHE A 43 -2.16 12.13 -2.66
N GLN A 44 -1.94 13.20 -3.41
CA GLN A 44 -1.01 14.29 -3.04
C GLN A 44 -1.43 14.98 -1.74
N ILE A 45 -2.73 15.23 -1.55
CA ILE A 45 -3.28 15.80 -0.31
C ILE A 45 -3.00 14.86 0.87
N ALA A 46 -3.30 13.57 0.73
CA ALA A 46 -3.07 12.59 1.78
C ALA A 46 -1.58 12.47 2.11
N GLN A 47 -0.71 12.41 1.10
CA GLN A 47 0.74 12.41 1.28
C GLN A 47 1.22 13.65 2.04
N HIS A 48 0.73 14.85 1.70
CA HIS A 48 1.08 16.07 2.42
C HIS A 48 0.67 16.01 3.90
N ILE A 49 -0.55 15.53 4.17
CA ILE A 49 -1.07 15.37 5.54
C ILE A 49 -0.23 14.36 6.33
N PHE A 50 0.12 13.22 5.74
CA PHE A 50 0.92 12.19 6.41
C PHE A 50 2.35 12.67 6.68
N ASN A 51 2.96 13.35 5.71
CA ASN A 51 4.30 13.92 5.90
C ASN A 51 4.32 14.97 7.03
N ALA A 52 3.28 15.79 7.13
CA ALA A 52 3.14 16.77 8.21
C ALA A 52 3.01 16.11 9.60
N ASP A 53 2.56 14.86 9.66
CA ASP A 53 2.38 14.09 10.89
C ASP A 53 3.54 13.10 11.17
N GLY A 54 4.66 13.24 10.46
CA GLY A 54 5.90 12.49 10.73
C GLY A 54 6.03 11.14 10.02
N TYR A 55 5.08 10.81 9.13
CA TYR A 55 5.18 9.65 8.25
C TYR A 55 6.07 9.93 7.05
N GLN A 56 6.68 8.89 6.51
CA GLN A 56 7.48 8.93 5.29
C GLN A 56 6.94 7.97 4.26
N SER A 57 6.99 8.38 2.99
CA SER A 57 6.69 7.52 1.86
C SER A 57 7.71 6.40 1.79
N ILE A 58 7.25 5.16 1.90
CA ILE A 58 8.09 3.98 1.74
C ILE A 58 8.23 3.62 0.27
N CYS A 59 7.11 3.69 -0.46
CA CYS A 59 6.98 3.38 -1.88
C CYS A 59 5.66 4.01 -2.42
N ILE A 60 5.03 3.39 -3.43
CA ILE A 60 3.85 3.87 -4.17
C ILE A 60 2.74 4.38 -3.24
N ASP A 61 2.26 3.53 -2.34
CA ASP A 61 1.04 3.72 -1.54
C ASP A 61 1.24 3.47 -0.04
N HIS A 62 2.46 3.17 0.38
CA HIS A 62 2.78 2.85 1.77
C HIS A 62 3.52 4.00 2.46
N PHE A 63 3.10 4.30 3.68
CA PHE A 63 3.71 5.29 4.56
C PHE A 63 4.01 4.63 5.92
N ALA A 64 5.12 5.00 6.55
CA ALA A 64 5.45 4.54 7.89
C ALA A 64 6.10 5.67 8.69
N LEU A 65 6.07 5.59 10.02
CA LEU A 65 6.77 6.54 10.87
C LEU A 65 8.27 6.56 10.57
N THR A 66 8.92 7.69 10.88
CA THR A 66 10.35 7.90 10.60
C THR A 66 11.26 6.86 11.27
N ASN A 67 10.86 6.34 12.43
CA ASN A 67 11.58 5.31 13.19
C ASN A 67 11.20 3.87 12.80
N ASP A 68 10.27 3.67 11.86
CA ASP A 68 9.86 2.34 11.45
C ASP A 68 11.00 1.61 10.68
N PRO A 69 11.24 0.31 10.93
CA PRO A 69 12.24 -0.47 10.20
C PRO A 69 12.10 -0.42 8.67
N MET A 70 10.88 -0.32 8.12
CA MET A 70 10.65 -0.18 6.69
C MET A 70 11.15 1.17 6.16
N THR A 71 11.06 2.24 6.95
CA THR A 71 11.59 3.56 6.56
C THR A 71 13.11 3.50 6.42
N LEU A 72 13.78 2.85 7.39
CA LEU A 72 15.22 2.61 7.32
C LEU A 72 15.58 1.70 6.13
N ALA A 73 14.85 0.61 5.94
CA ALA A 73 15.10 -0.33 4.84
C ALA A 73 14.93 0.31 3.46
N SER A 74 13.93 1.20 3.31
CA SER A 74 13.71 1.97 2.09
C SER A 74 14.90 2.89 1.79
N ARG A 75 15.38 3.64 2.81
CA ARG A 75 16.53 4.55 2.69
C ARG A 75 17.85 3.83 2.41
N THR A 76 18.02 2.62 2.95
CA THR A 76 19.26 1.83 2.83
C THR A 76 19.25 0.88 1.63
N GLY A 77 18.18 0.85 0.83
CA GLY A 77 18.07 -0.06 -0.31
C GLY A 77 17.94 -1.54 0.08
N THR A 78 17.55 -1.83 1.33
CA THR A 78 17.38 -3.19 1.85
C THR A 78 15.91 -3.62 1.96
N LEU A 79 14.99 -2.78 1.46
CA LEU A 79 13.57 -3.08 1.43
C LEU A 79 13.26 -4.15 0.38
N PHE A 80 12.57 -5.21 0.80
CA PHE A 80 12.09 -6.27 -0.08
C PHE A 80 10.59 -6.14 -0.35
N ARG A 81 10.14 -6.79 -1.42
CA ARG A 81 8.71 -6.92 -1.76
C ARG A 81 8.36 -8.37 -2.05
N ASN A 82 7.29 -8.84 -1.41
CA ASN A 82 6.66 -10.13 -1.71
C ASN A 82 5.18 -9.92 -2.06
N PHE A 83 4.39 -11.00 -2.11
CA PHE A 83 2.97 -10.92 -2.49
C PHE A 83 2.12 -10.09 -1.50
N GLN A 84 2.49 -10.08 -0.22
CA GLN A 84 1.75 -9.35 0.83
C GLN A 84 2.09 -7.85 0.88
N GLY A 85 3.25 -7.44 0.32
CA GLY A 85 3.66 -6.04 0.30
C GLY A 85 5.16 -5.86 0.53
N TYR A 86 5.51 -4.69 1.06
CA TYR A 86 6.87 -4.35 1.44
C TYR A 86 7.23 -4.98 2.78
N THR A 87 8.46 -5.49 2.87
CA THR A 87 8.94 -6.18 4.07
C THR A 87 10.44 -5.93 4.26
N THR A 88 10.87 -5.99 5.52
CA THR A 88 12.29 -6.06 5.90
C THR A 88 12.81 -7.49 5.94
N ASP A 89 11.94 -8.49 5.73
CA ASP A 89 12.32 -9.90 5.62
C ASP A 89 13.08 -10.14 4.30
N GLN A 90 14.28 -10.70 4.42
CA GLN A 90 15.17 -11.01 3.31
C GLN A 90 15.11 -12.49 2.90
N SER A 91 14.17 -13.27 3.45
CA SER A 91 13.98 -14.66 3.05
C SER A 91 13.74 -14.78 1.55
N LYS A 92 14.51 -15.66 0.91
CA LYS A 92 14.37 -15.97 -0.51
C LYS A 92 13.21 -16.93 -0.79
N VAL A 93 12.63 -17.52 0.26
CA VAL A 93 11.54 -18.50 0.17
C VAL A 93 10.36 -18.02 1.00
N LEU A 94 9.19 -17.98 0.36
CA LEU A 94 7.89 -17.79 1.01
C LEU A 94 7.03 -19.01 0.70
N ILE A 95 6.57 -19.72 1.72
CA ILE A 95 5.68 -20.87 1.57
C ILE A 95 4.26 -20.44 1.93
N GLY A 96 3.40 -20.33 0.91
CA GLY A 96 1.97 -20.12 1.09
C GLY A 96 1.25 -21.44 1.39
N VAL A 97 0.30 -21.42 2.34
CA VAL A 97 -0.50 -22.59 2.71
C VAL A 97 -1.99 -22.25 2.60
N GLY A 98 -2.78 -23.16 2.01
CA GLY A 98 -4.23 -23.03 1.88
C GLY A 98 -4.70 -22.51 0.52
N ALA A 99 -6.02 -22.42 0.35
CA ALA A 99 -6.61 -21.95 -0.90
C ALA A 99 -6.20 -20.50 -1.19
N SER A 100 -5.88 -20.20 -2.45
CA SER A 100 -5.40 -18.89 -2.96
C SER A 100 -4.03 -18.41 -2.47
N ALA A 101 -3.32 -19.19 -1.66
CA ALA A 101 -2.00 -18.81 -1.17
C ALA A 101 -0.97 -18.80 -2.31
N ILE A 102 -0.03 -17.86 -2.23
CA ILE A 102 1.04 -17.69 -3.23
C ILE A 102 2.39 -17.88 -2.53
N SER A 103 3.18 -18.79 -3.07
CA SER A 103 4.56 -19.04 -2.67
C SER A 103 5.54 -18.28 -3.57
N LYS A 104 6.77 -18.09 -3.10
CA LYS A 104 7.88 -17.54 -3.88
C LYS A 104 9.12 -18.38 -3.61
N PHE A 105 9.78 -18.83 -4.66
CA PHE A 105 11.04 -19.57 -4.58
C PHE A 105 12.13 -18.85 -5.38
N PRO A 106 13.43 -19.16 -5.17
CA PRO A 106 14.52 -18.55 -5.93
C PRO A 106 14.42 -18.73 -7.45
N GLN A 107 13.72 -19.76 -7.91
CA GLN A 107 13.57 -20.10 -9.34
C GLN A 107 12.39 -19.38 -10.03
N GLY A 108 11.57 -18.64 -9.27
CA GLY A 108 10.28 -18.10 -9.73
C GLY A 108 9.14 -18.72 -8.98
#